data_AF-A0A158AXU2-F1
#
_entry.id   AF-A0A158AXU2-F1
#
_cell.length_a   1.000
_cell.length_b   1.000
_cell.length_c   1.000
_cell.angle_alpha   90.00
_cell.angle_beta   90.00
_cell.angle_gamma   90.00
#
_symmetry.space_group_name_H-M   'P 1'
#
loop_
_entity.id
_entity.type
_entity.pdbx_description
1 polymer ?
#
loop_
_entity_poly.entity_id
_entity_poly.type
_entity_poly.pdbx_seq_one_letter_code
_entity_poly.pdbx_strand_id
1 'polypeptide(L)'
;MDLSRDARLAFIGLWNFCDDAGIHPAKLKTLKAEVFPADDLTGDDVRRMVDECIAVGLVDEYDVDGEFYWLVTGWHHQKIEKPSFKHPTPDGTYPDGAAKRRQTRMKAQKSSTVHGAVGDESARDGRVVAEPSPPERSGEEWNGEEWSKEVPGSAEDARARGREGTPPSADRAVDIAVYLRRRGVIGANSANPNIAAWADDLRVTTEILDAGLSVVASRNLSKAIGPNYLAPIIGDLLNPKASAKARGARQREQPSRQETLERRNREVAEQIAREYQDANH
;
A
#
# COMPACT_ATOMS: atom_id res chain seq x y z
N MET A 1 -6.64 17.77 9.54
CA MET A 1 -7.86 17.08 9.97
C MET A 1 -7.40 16.17 11.07
N ASP A 2 -7.81 16.46 12.29
CA ASP A 2 -7.20 15.88 13.49
C ASP A 2 -8.02 14.68 13.94
N LEU A 3 -7.36 13.59 14.29
CA LEU A 3 -8.00 12.39 14.83
C LEU A 3 -8.49 12.68 16.25
N SER A 4 -9.69 12.26 16.64
CA SER A 4 -10.16 12.39 18.02
C SER A 4 -9.36 11.50 18.98
N ARG A 5 -9.43 11.77 20.29
CA ARG A 5 -8.79 10.91 21.30
C ARG A 5 -9.33 9.48 21.23
N ASP A 6 -10.64 9.34 21.08
CA ASP A 6 -11.30 8.03 21.11
C ASP A 6 -11.04 7.27 19.80
N ALA A 7 -10.98 7.96 18.66
CA ALA A 7 -10.53 7.35 17.41
C ALA A 7 -9.06 6.88 17.46
N ARG A 8 -8.18 7.61 18.15
CA ARG A 8 -6.81 7.13 18.43
C ARG A 8 -6.82 5.84 19.26
N LEU A 9 -7.68 5.74 20.27
CA LEU A 9 -7.82 4.52 21.08
C LEU A 9 -8.40 3.37 20.26
N ALA A 10 -9.44 3.62 19.45
CA ALA A 10 -10.02 2.64 18.55
C ALA A 10 -8.97 2.09 17.58
N PHE A 11 -8.14 2.96 17.01
CA PHE A 11 -7.07 2.57 16.09
C PHE A 11 -6.00 1.70 16.75
N ILE A 12 -5.49 2.10 17.91
CA ILE A 12 -4.49 1.31 18.66
C ILE A 12 -5.09 -0.01 19.14
N GLY A 13 -6.34 0.00 19.59
CA GLY A 13 -7.07 -1.20 20.00
C GLY A 13 -7.21 -2.20 18.86
N LEU A 14 -7.64 -1.73 17.67
CA LEU A 14 -7.79 -2.53 16.46
C LEU A 14 -6.54 -3.34 16.12
N TRP A 15 -5.35 -2.77 16.29
CA TRP A 15 -4.07 -3.44 16.01
C TRP A 15 -3.88 -4.74 16.79
N ASN A 16 -4.44 -4.85 18.01
CA ASN A 16 -4.29 -6.04 18.84
C ASN A 16 -5.15 -7.22 18.36
N PHE A 17 -6.18 -6.94 17.54
CA PHE A 17 -7.15 -7.93 17.08
C PHE A 17 -7.06 -8.22 15.58
N CYS A 18 -6.30 -7.41 14.83
CA CYS A 18 -5.94 -7.71 13.45
C CYS A 18 -5.20 -9.04 13.34
N ASP A 19 -5.34 -9.69 12.17
CA ASP A 19 -4.47 -10.80 11.82
C ASP A 19 -3.06 -10.31 11.42
N ASP A 20 -2.17 -11.24 11.07
CA ASP A 20 -0.77 -10.87 10.76
C ASP A 20 -0.61 -10.08 9.45
N ALA A 21 -1.69 -9.94 8.66
CA ALA A 21 -1.75 -9.02 7.52
C ALA A 21 -2.35 -7.65 7.88
N GLY A 22 -2.65 -7.40 9.15
CA GLY A 22 -3.28 -6.14 9.59
C GLY A 22 -4.77 -6.08 9.26
N ILE A 23 -5.43 -7.23 9.01
CA ILE A 23 -6.83 -7.28 8.57
C ILE A 23 -7.74 -7.67 9.74
N HIS A 24 -8.83 -6.91 9.89
CA HIS A 24 -9.90 -7.15 10.85
C HIS A 24 -11.27 -7.17 10.16
N PRO A 25 -12.23 -8.04 10.53
CA PRO A 25 -13.59 -7.96 10.01
C PRO A 25 -14.26 -6.62 10.37
N ALA A 26 -14.95 -5.97 9.43
CA ALA A 26 -15.62 -4.69 9.66
C ALA A 26 -16.96 -4.84 10.41
N LYS A 27 -16.89 -5.39 11.63
CA LYS A 27 -18.04 -5.67 12.49
C LYS A 27 -18.01 -4.75 13.69
N LEU A 28 -18.79 -3.67 13.63
CA LEU A 28 -18.84 -2.63 14.67
C LEU A 28 -19.11 -3.17 16.08
N LYS A 29 -20.04 -4.13 16.20
CA LYS A 29 -20.37 -4.75 17.50
C LYS A 29 -19.19 -5.55 18.06
N THR A 30 -18.45 -6.23 17.20
CA THR A 30 -17.26 -7.01 17.57
C THR A 30 -16.16 -6.07 18.04
N LEU A 31 -15.84 -5.05 17.24
CA LEU A 31 -14.82 -4.07 17.60
C LEU A 31 -15.14 -3.33 18.91
N LYS A 32 -16.42 -2.96 19.11
CA LYS A 32 -16.86 -2.37 20.38
C LYS A 32 -16.55 -3.31 21.55
N ALA A 33 -16.94 -4.58 21.44
CA ALA A 33 -16.76 -5.55 22.53
C ALA A 33 -15.28 -5.85 22.81
N GLU A 34 -14.42 -5.76 21.80
CA GLU A 34 -12.97 -6.02 21.92
C GLU A 34 -12.19 -4.83 22.49
N VAL A 35 -12.47 -3.61 22.01
CA VAL A 35 -11.67 -2.42 22.35
C VAL A 35 -12.30 -1.60 23.48
N PHE A 36 -13.62 -1.59 23.59
CA PHE A 36 -14.38 -0.78 24.54
C PHE A 36 -15.36 -1.64 25.37
N PRO A 37 -14.87 -2.70 26.05
CA PRO A 37 -15.73 -3.56 26.85
C PRO A 37 -16.34 -2.77 28.03
N ALA A 38 -17.64 -2.94 28.25
CA ALA A 38 -18.42 -2.26 29.29
C ALA A 38 -18.52 -0.72 29.18
N ASP A 39 -17.95 -0.09 28.16
CA ASP A 39 -18.11 1.33 27.90
C ASP A 39 -19.50 1.66 27.33
N ASP A 40 -20.03 2.81 27.74
CA ASP A 40 -21.32 3.37 27.29
C ASP A 40 -21.18 4.05 25.92
N LEU A 41 -20.77 3.27 24.93
CA LEU A 41 -20.63 3.69 23.54
C LEU A 41 -21.63 2.95 22.65
N THR A 42 -22.21 3.64 21.67
CA THR A 42 -23.07 3.00 20.68
C THR A 42 -22.25 2.43 19.51
N GLY A 43 -22.89 1.61 18.66
CA GLY A 43 -22.26 1.16 17.42
C GLY A 43 -21.94 2.31 16.46
N ASP A 44 -22.75 3.37 16.50
CA ASP A 44 -22.57 4.56 15.67
C ASP A 44 -21.37 5.40 16.13
N ASP A 45 -21.10 5.45 17.44
CA ASP A 45 -19.91 6.12 17.98
C ASP A 45 -18.64 5.41 17.50
N VAL A 46 -18.62 4.07 17.57
CA VAL A 46 -17.52 3.26 17.05
C VAL A 46 -17.37 3.44 15.54
N ARG A 47 -18.49 3.52 14.80
CA ARG A 47 -18.44 3.78 13.35
C ARG A 47 -17.79 5.13 13.06
N ARG A 48 -18.18 6.19 13.76
CA ARG A 48 -17.59 7.53 13.62
C ARG A 48 -16.09 7.52 13.87
N MET A 49 -15.65 6.82 14.93
CA MET A 49 -14.22 6.69 15.25
C MET A 49 -13.45 5.98 14.12
N VAL A 50 -14.02 4.92 13.54
CA VAL A 50 -13.41 4.22 12.40
C VAL A 50 -13.42 5.10 11.14
N ASP A 51 -14.51 5.84 10.89
CA ASP A 51 -14.61 6.78 9.76
C ASP A 51 -13.54 7.88 9.85
N GLU A 52 -13.25 8.38 11.06
CA GLU A 52 -12.14 9.31 11.24
C GLU A 52 -10.80 8.67 10.86
N CYS A 53 -10.56 7.41 11.27
CA CYS A 53 -9.36 6.65 10.90
C CYS A 53 -9.25 6.44 9.38
N ILE A 54 -10.37 6.16 8.71
CA ILE A 54 -10.44 6.02 7.25
C ILE A 54 -10.16 7.36 6.57
N ALA A 55 -10.77 8.44 7.05
CA ALA A 55 -10.61 9.77 6.47
C ALA A 55 -9.15 10.27 6.53
N VAL A 56 -8.40 9.90 7.57
CA VAL A 56 -6.96 10.21 7.67
C VAL A 56 -6.07 9.19 6.95
N GLY A 57 -6.65 8.09 6.44
CA GLY A 57 -5.96 7.04 5.71
C GLY A 57 -5.11 6.13 6.59
N LEU A 58 -5.51 5.93 7.84
CA LEU A 58 -4.90 4.96 8.75
C LEU A 58 -5.51 3.56 8.61
N VAL A 59 -6.77 3.48 8.21
CA VAL A 59 -7.52 2.25 7.97
C VAL A 59 -8.18 2.34 6.59
N ASP A 60 -8.13 1.27 5.81
CA ASP A 60 -8.88 1.13 4.56
C ASP A 60 -10.03 0.13 4.75
N GLU A 61 -11.22 0.45 4.25
CA GLU A 61 -12.37 -0.45 4.26
C GLU A 61 -12.60 -1.04 2.86
N TYR A 62 -12.78 -2.35 2.78
CA TYR A 62 -13.02 -3.06 1.52
C TYR A 62 -13.98 -4.23 1.72
N ASP A 63 -14.60 -4.71 0.64
CA ASP A 63 -15.47 -5.88 0.65
C ASP A 63 -14.85 -7.06 -0.10
N VAL A 64 -15.10 -8.27 0.40
CA VAL A 64 -14.80 -9.53 -0.29
C VAL A 64 -15.98 -10.47 -0.08
N ASP A 65 -16.58 -10.92 -1.19
CA ASP A 65 -17.74 -11.83 -1.18
C ASP A 65 -18.92 -11.32 -0.32
N GLY A 66 -19.13 -10.00 -0.24
CA GLY A 66 -20.21 -9.38 0.52
C GLY A 66 -19.95 -9.19 2.02
N GLU A 67 -18.76 -9.57 2.52
CA GLU A 67 -18.31 -9.25 3.87
C GLU A 67 -17.32 -8.07 3.82
N PHE A 68 -17.48 -7.12 4.73
CA PHE A 68 -16.59 -5.96 4.84
C PHE A 68 -15.42 -6.25 5.80
N TYR A 69 -14.27 -5.66 5.48
CA TYR A 69 -13.03 -5.78 6.23
C TYR A 69 -12.34 -4.43 6.36
N TRP A 70 -11.61 -4.25 7.46
CA TRP A 70 -10.73 -3.13 7.70
C TRP A 70 -9.28 -3.60 7.61
N LEU A 71 -8.51 -2.92 6.76
CA LEU A 71 -7.07 -3.11 6.62
C LEU A 71 -6.36 -1.94 7.29
N VAL A 72 -5.50 -2.23 8.27
CA VAL A 72 -4.61 -1.22 8.85
C VAL A 72 -3.53 -0.86 7.85
N THR A 73 -3.46 0.41 7.46
CA THR A 73 -2.45 0.89 6.51
C THR A 73 -1.06 0.93 7.14
N GLY A 74 -0.02 0.71 6.33
CA GLY A 74 1.37 0.77 6.81
C GLY A 74 1.79 -0.38 7.73
N TRP A 75 0.98 -1.42 7.89
CA TRP A 75 1.24 -2.59 8.75
C TRP A 75 2.54 -3.34 8.37
N HIS A 76 3.61 -3.13 9.15
CA HIS A 76 4.91 -3.80 8.99
C HIS A 76 5.55 -4.09 10.36
N HIS A 77 4.81 -4.72 11.28
CA HIS A 77 5.15 -4.65 12.71
C HIS A 77 5.79 -5.92 13.28
N GLN A 78 6.82 -6.45 12.60
CA GLN A 78 7.85 -7.40 13.10
C GLN A 78 8.00 -8.65 12.22
N LYS A 79 9.20 -9.26 12.28
CA LYS A 79 9.48 -10.55 11.65
C LYS A 79 8.77 -11.66 12.44
N ILE A 80 7.54 -11.96 12.07
CA ILE A 80 6.77 -13.03 12.70
C ILE A 80 7.30 -14.37 12.18
N GLU A 81 7.90 -15.18 13.05
CA GLU A 81 8.40 -16.53 12.72
C GLU A 81 7.28 -17.48 12.24
N LYS A 82 6.02 -17.21 12.63
CA LYS A 82 4.84 -18.03 12.29
C LYS A 82 3.59 -17.17 12.00
N PRO A 83 3.51 -16.51 10.84
CA PRO A 83 2.40 -15.62 10.54
C PRO A 83 1.09 -16.40 10.33
N SER A 84 0.00 -15.99 10.97
CA SER A 84 -1.39 -16.44 10.91
C SER A 84 -2.24 -15.45 10.12
N PHE A 85 -2.36 -15.69 8.82
CA PHE A 85 -3.31 -14.99 7.96
C PHE A 85 -4.69 -15.65 8.06
N LYS A 86 -5.69 -14.90 8.54
CA LYS A 86 -7.06 -15.41 8.77
C LYS A 86 -8.07 -14.82 7.81
N HIS A 87 -7.81 -13.63 7.27
CA HIS A 87 -8.76 -12.88 6.44
C HIS A 87 -8.24 -12.67 5.01
N PRO A 88 -9.14 -12.54 4.02
CA PRO A 88 -8.75 -12.29 2.63
C PRO A 88 -8.23 -10.87 2.47
N THR A 89 -7.19 -10.70 1.67
CA THR A 89 -6.71 -9.38 1.23
C THR A 89 -7.71 -8.69 0.29
N PRO A 90 -7.58 -7.39 0.01
CA PRO A 90 -8.45 -6.69 -0.94
C PRO A 90 -8.52 -7.30 -2.35
N ASP A 91 -7.50 -8.06 -2.77
CA ASP A 91 -7.51 -8.78 -4.05
C ASP A 91 -8.26 -10.13 -3.98
N GLY A 92 -8.92 -10.45 -2.86
CA GLY A 92 -9.59 -11.73 -2.62
C GLY A 92 -8.63 -12.91 -2.38
N THR A 93 -7.32 -12.64 -2.32
CA THR A 93 -6.29 -13.66 -2.11
C THR A 93 -5.85 -13.71 -0.65
N TYR A 94 -5.28 -14.83 -0.21
CA TYR A 94 -4.62 -14.93 1.08
C TYR A 94 -3.10 -14.83 0.87
N PRO A 95 -2.36 -14.15 1.76
CA PRO A 95 -0.90 -14.10 1.68
C PRO A 95 -0.29 -15.50 1.74
N ASP A 96 0.83 -15.69 1.03
CA ASP A 96 1.48 -16.99 0.86
C ASP A 96 1.89 -17.57 2.23
N GLY A 97 1.35 -18.74 2.56
CA GLY A 97 1.47 -19.39 3.88
C GLY A 97 0.14 -19.81 4.51
N ALA A 98 -0.98 -19.18 4.12
CA ALA A 98 -2.32 -19.54 4.59
C ALA A 98 -2.82 -20.89 4.04
N ALA A 99 -2.54 -21.16 2.76
CA ALA A 99 -3.03 -22.35 2.05
C ALA A 99 -2.48 -23.67 2.61
N LYS A 100 -1.22 -23.69 3.05
CA LYS A 100 -0.57 -24.90 3.61
C LYS A 100 -1.26 -25.39 4.87
N ARG A 101 -1.71 -24.50 5.77
CA ARG A 101 -2.31 -24.88 7.06
C ARG A 101 -3.81 -25.15 7.01
N ARG A 102 -4.56 -24.54 6.07
CA ARG A 102 -5.97 -24.93 5.84
C ARG A 102 -6.06 -26.41 5.43
N GLN A 103 -5.12 -26.87 4.60
CA GLN A 103 -5.00 -28.28 4.26
C GLN A 103 -4.59 -29.15 5.46
N THR A 104 -3.67 -28.68 6.33
CA THR A 104 -3.26 -29.44 7.54
C THR A 104 -4.38 -29.57 8.56
N ARG A 105 -5.17 -28.51 8.81
CA ARG A 105 -6.30 -28.53 9.75
C ARG A 105 -7.47 -29.37 9.24
N MET A 106 -7.78 -29.27 7.94
CA MET A 106 -8.79 -30.12 7.29
C MET A 106 -8.37 -31.61 7.29
N LYS A 107 -7.07 -31.92 7.18
CA LYS A 107 -6.55 -33.28 7.27
C LYS A 107 -6.58 -33.83 8.71
N ALA A 108 -6.34 -32.99 9.71
CA ALA A 108 -6.43 -33.38 11.13
C ALA A 108 -7.88 -33.67 11.56
N GLN A 109 -8.87 -32.88 11.10
CA GLN A 109 -10.29 -33.12 11.42
C GLN A 109 -10.88 -34.34 10.69
N LYS A 110 -10.32 -34.76 9.54
CA LYS A 110 -10.77 -35.96 8.82
C LYS A 110 -10.20 -37.26 9.44
N SER A 111 -9.22 -37.15 10.35
CA SER A 111 -8.61 -38.28 11.03
C SER A 111 -9.34 -38.69 12.33
N SER A 112 -10.34 -37.94 12.78
CA SER A 112 -11.07 -38.21 14.03
C SER A 112 -12.49 -38.78 13.83
N THR A 113 -12.84 -39.28 12.63
CA THR A 113 -14.18 -39.83 12.34
C THR A 113 -14.17 -41.33 12.08
N VAL A 114 -13.46 -42.10 12.90
CA VAL A 114 -13.67 -43.56 12.98
C VAL A 114 -13.49 -44.00 14.44
N HIS A 115 -14.59 -44.01 15.20
CA HIS A 115 -15.08 -45.18 15.95
C HIS A 115 -16.29 -44.84 16.83
N GLY A 116 -17.41 -45.54 16.56
CA GLY A 116 -18.19 -46.19 17.61
C GLY A 116 -19.39 -45.44 18.20
N ALA A 117 -20.57 -45.71 17.65
CA ALA A 117 -21.86 -45.53 18.32
C ALA A 117 -22.06 -46.57 19.45
N VAL A 118 -22.71 -46.20 20.57
CA VAL A 118 -23.83 -46.93 21.21
C VAL A 118 -24.42 -46.19 22.45
N GLY A 119 -25.75 -46.09 22.45
CA GLY A 119 -26.79 -45.99 23.50
C GLY A 119 -26.53 -45.69 24.98
N ASP A 120 -27.25 -44.66 25.45
CA ASP A 120 -28.31 -44.63 26.49
C ASP A 120 -28.06 -45.03 27.98
N GLU A 121 -28.53 -44.10 28.84
CA GLU A 121 -29.03 -44.22 30.23
C GLU A 121 -28.15 -44.61 31.45
N SER A 122 -27.92 -43.58 32.29
CA SER A 122 -28.25 -43.46 33.74
C SER A 122 -27.48 -44.21 34.86
N ALA A 123 -27.26 -43.44 35.94
CA ALA A 123 -27.05 -43.79 37.36
C ALA A 123 -25.63 -44.14 37.91
N ARG A 124 -25.03 -43.10 38.53
CA ARG A 124 -24.41 -42.98 39.88
C ARG A 124 -23.48 -44.07 40.46
N ASP A 125 -22.43 -43.52 41.12
CA ASP A 125 -21.58 -44.07 42.21
C ASP A 125 -20.45 -45.01 41.75
N GLY A 126 -19.19 -44.93 42.16
CA GLY A 126 -18.43 -44.07 43.05
C GLY A 126 -17.00 -44.64 43.14
N ARG A 127 -16.00 -43.75 43.34
CA ARG A 127 -14.63 -43.98 43.86
C ARG A 127 -13.49 -44.60 42.99
N VAL A 128 -12.49 -43.72 42.77
CA VAL A 128 -10.99 -43.84 42.78
C VAL A 128 -10.31 -45.00 42.04
N VAL A 129 -9.44 -44.68 41.05
CA VAL A 129 -7.99 -44.45 41.24
C VAL A 129 -7.32 -43.85 39.97
N ALA A 130 -6.41 -42.90 40.23
CA ALA A 130 -5.16 -42.54 39.52
C ALA A 130 -5.14 -42.30 38.00
N GLU A 131 -4.86 -41.05 37.59
CA GLU A 131 -3.78 -40.69 36.66
C GLU A 131 -3.51 -39.15 36.68
N PRO A 132 -2.29 -38.70 36.30
CA PRO A 132 -1.53 -37.69 37.03
C PRO A 132 -1.72 -36.23 36.58
N SER A 133 -1.56 -35.32 37.56
CA SER A 133 -1.44 -33.87 37.39
C SER A 133 -0.14 -33.45 36.68
N PRO A 134 -0.15 -32.45 35.78
CA PRO A 134 1.06 -31.79 35.31
C PRO A 134 1.60 -30.86 36.42
N PRO A 135 2.91 -30.89 36.74
CA PRO A 135 3.47 -30.04 37.79
C PRO A 135 3.69 -28.60 37.32
N GLU A 136 3.35 -27.68 38.23
CA GLU A 136 3.81 -26.30 38.24
C GLU A 136 5.34 -26.27 38.20
N ARG A 137 5.91 -25.61 37.19
CA ARG A 137 7.35 -25.33 37.16
C ARG A 137 7.61 -24.00 37.84
N SER A 138 8.15 -24.13 39.06
CA SER A 138 8.74 -23.09 39.88
C SER A 138 9.79 -22.28 39.14
N GLY A 139 9.85 -20.98 39.48
CA GLY A 139 10.90 -20.07 39.05
C GLY A 139 12.28 -20.59 39.47
N GLU A 140 13.21 -20.56 38.54
CA GLU A 140 14.63 -20.70 38.79
C GLU A 140 15.25 -19.32 38.55
N GLU A 141 15.70 -18.75 39.66
CA GLU A 141 16.43 -17.51 39.81
C GLU A 141 17.65 -17.52 38.88
N TRP A 142 17.75 -16.52 38.01
CA TRP A 142 18.93 -16.33 37.17
C TRP A 142 20.06 -15.74 38.02
N ASN A 143 21.11 -16.55 38.23
CA ASN A 143 22.34 -16.13 38.86
C ASN A 143 23.14 -15.26 37.89
N GLY A 144 23.53 -14.06 38.34
CA GLY A 144 24.29 -13.11 37.55
C GLY A 144 25.72 -13.58 37.32
N GLU A 145 26.15 -13.60 36.06
CA GLU A 145 27.57 -13.60 35.71
C GLU A 145 27.92 -12.27 35.05
N GLU A 146 28.78 -11.54 35.77
CA GLU A 146 29.40 -10.29 35.38
C GLU A 146 30.19 -10.42 34.08
N TRP A 147 29.87 -9.58 33.09
CA TRP A 147 30.83 -9.21 32.07
C TRP A 147 31.34 -7.79 32.34
N SER A 148 32.36 -7.70 33.20
CA SER A 148 33.13 -6.47 33.40
C SER A 148 34.26 -6.39 32.37
N LYS A 149 34.14 -5.46 31.40
CA LYS A 149 35.27 -4.68 30.88
C LYS A 149 34.81 -3.28 30.47
N GLU A 150 35.04 -2.37 31.43
CA GLU A 150 35.56 -1.00 31.35
C GLU A 150 35.20 -0.08 30.15
N VAL A 151 34.67 1.06 30.57
CA VAL A 151 34.20 2.30 29.91
C VAL A 151 35.38 3.24 29.58
N PRO A 152 35.28 4.25 28.69
CA PRO A 152 34.64 5.54 29.07
C PRO A 152 33.88 6.22 27.90
N GLY A 153 32.90 7.08 28.10
CA GLY A 153 32.33 7.64 29.31
C GLY A 153 30.92 8.14 29.03
N SER A 154 30.16 8.26 30.13
CA SER A 154 28.99 9.12 30.22
C SER A 154 29.44 10.59 30.07
N ALA A 155 28.59 11.59 29.94
CA ALA A 155 27.16 11.71 30.05
C ALA A 155 26.79 12.99 29.28
N GLU A 156 25.51 13.13 28.93
CA GLU A 156 24.81 14.40 29.17
C GLU A 156 25.50 15.70 28.70
N ASP A 157 25.59 15.93 27.39
CA ASP A 157 25.60 17.31 26.85
C ASP A 157 25.40 17.38 25.31
N ALA A 158 24.32 16.74 24.81
CA ALA A 158 23.86 16.93 23.43
C ALA A 158 22.48 17.59 23.33
N ARG A 159 22.04 18.29 24.39
CA ARG A 159 20.94 19.27 24.36
C ARG A 159 21.47 20.65 23.99
N ALA A 160 22.04 20.77 22.80
CA ALA A 160 22.14 22.02 22.03
C ALA A 160 23.08 21.79 20.84
N ARG A 161 22.51 21.59 19.65
CA ARG A 161 23.05 22.02 18.35
C ARG A 161 22.12 21.57 17.23
N GLY A 162 21.75 22.53 16.38
CA GLY A 162 21.54 22.29 14.96
C GLY A 162 20.18 21.75 14.55
N ARG A 163 19.21 22.67 14.44
CA ARG A 163 18.27 22.67 13.33
C ARG A 163 19.11 22.60 12.04
N GLU A 164 19.12 21.49 11.33
CA GLU A 164 19.51 21.43 9.91
C GLU A 164 19.08 20.09 9.27
N GLY A 165 17.97 20.15 8.54
CA GLY A 165 17.65 19.30 7.37
C GLY A 165 17.40 17.81 7.57
N THR A 166 16.18 17.42 7.95
CA THR A 166 15.59 16.18 7.40
C THR A 166 15.60 16.32 5.87
N PRO A 167 16.01 15.30 5.07
CA PRO A 167 16.02 15.45 3.63
C PRO A 167 14.58 15.73 3.15
N PRO A 168 14.36 16.80 2.35
CA PRO A 168 13.03 17.21 1.89
C PRO A 168 12.29 16.14 1.08
N SER A 169 12.97 15.06 0.71
CA SER A 169 12.44 13.91 -0.03
C SER A 169 11.44 13.07 0.80
N ALA A 170 11.70 12.81 2.08
CA ALA A 170 10.83 11.96 2.89
C ALA A 170 9.47 12.63 3.15
N ASP A 171 9.48 13.93 3.47
CA ASP A 171 8.28 14.73 3.67
C ASP A 171 7.50 14.88 2.36
N ARG A 172 8.20 15.14 1.24
CA ARG A 172 7.58 15.23 -0.09
C ARG A 172 6.94 13.91 -0.55
N ALA A 173 7.52 12.77 -0.20
CA ALA A 173 6.92 11.46 -0.50
C ALA A 173 5.59 11.26 0.23
N VAL A 174 5.49 11.74 1.47
CA VAL A 174 4.24 11.74 2.23
C VAL A 174 3.21 12.66 1.57
N ASP A 175 3.61 13.88 1.18
CA ASP A 175 2.73 14.84 0.53
C ASP A 175 2.15 14.30 -0.79
N ILE A 176 3.00 13.70 -1.63
CA ILE A 176 2.57 13.07 -2.89
C ILE A 176 1.61 11.91 -2.61
N ALA A 177 1.91 11.07 -1.62
CA ALA A 177 1.04 9.95 -1.27
C ALA A 177 -0.33 10.43 -0.80
N VAL A 178 -0.39 11.43 0.09
CA VAL A 178 -1.64 12.05 0.57
C VAL A 178 -2.41 12.68 -0.61
N TYR A 179 -1.71 13.40 -1.49
CA TYR A 179 -2.29 14.06 -2.65
C TYR A 179 -2.99 13.08 -3.60
N LEU A 180 -2.38 11.92 -3.85
CA LEU A 180 -2.91 10.88 -4.73
C LEU A 180 -4.08 10.13 -4.08
N ARG A 181 -4.00 9.81 -2.77
CA ARG A 181 -5.13 9.18 -2.05
C ARG A 181 -6.38 10.04 -2.07
N ARG A 182 -6.25 11.37 -1.89
CA ARG A 182 -7.37 12.33 -2.00
C ARG A 182 -8.07 12.33 -3.37
N ARG A 183 -7.42 11.79 -4.40
CA ARG A 183 -7.94 11.67 -5.78
C ARG A 183 -8.35 10.24 -6.13
N GLY A 184 -8.46 9.36 -5.14
CA GLY A 184 -8.93 7.98 -5.31
C GLY A 184 -7.86 7.00 -5.81
N VAL A 185 -6.57 7.35 -5.73
CA VAL A 185 -5.49 6.39 -6.02
C VAL A 185 -5.30 5.48 -4.82
N ILE A 186 -5.72 4.23 -4.97
CA ILE A 186 -5.69 3.22 -3.90
C ILE A 186 -4.25 2.71 -3.72
N GLY A 187 -3.83 2.51 -2.46
CA GLY A 187 -2.50 1.99 -2.14
C GLY A 187 -1.34 2.97 -2.35
N ALA A 188 -1.62 4.27 -2.57
CA ALA A 188 -0.58 5.30 -2.57
C ALA A 188 -0.01 5.48 -1.16
N ASN A 189 1.28 5.15 -0.95
CA ASN A 189 1.99 5.31 0.33
C ASN A 189 3.42 5.81 0.08
N SER A 190 4.01 6.51 1.05
CA SER A 190 5.36 7.09 0.92
C SER A 190 6.47 6.04 0.82
N ALA A 191 6.23 4.83 1.31
CA ALA A 191 7.15 3.69 1.18
C ALA A 191 7.13 3.06 -0.23
N ASN A 192 6.21 3.47 -1.11
CA ASN A 192 6.16 2.97 -2.48
C ASN A 192 7.38 3.50 -3.26
N PRO A 193 8.16 2.63 -3.93
CA PRO A 193 9.39 3.04 -4.60
C PRO A 193 9.15 4.09 -5.71
N ASN A 194 8.00 4.06 -6.38
CA ASN A 194 7.65 5.07 -7.38
C ASN A 194 7.35 6.43 -6.72
N ILE A 195 6.65 6.45 -5.59
CA ILE A 195 6.34 7.70 -4.87
C ILE A 195 7.61 8.29 -4.26
N ALA A 196 8.50 7.46 -3.70
CA ALA A 196 9.82 7.89 -3.25
C ALA A 196 10.64 8.49 -4.41
N ALA A 197 10.69 7.82 -5.57
CA ALA A 197 11.36 8.34 -6.75
C ALA A 197 10.74 9.66 -7.26
N TRP A 198 9.42 9.80 -7.20
CA TRP A 198 8.75 11.06 -7.55
C TRP A 198 9.05 12.16 -6.55
N ALA A 199 9.26 11.83 -5.27
CA ALA A 199 9.66 12.77 -4.23
C ALA A 199 11.10 13.25 -4.36
N ASP A 200 11.97 12.47 -5.00
CA ASP A 200 13.32 12.89 -5.37
C ASP A 200 13.33 13.74 -6.66
N ASP A 201 12.41 13.50 -7.61
CA ASP A 201 12.33 14.27 -8.85
C ASP A 201 11.42 15.51 -8.70
N LEU A 202 12.04 16.69 -8.54
CA LEU A 202 11.34 17.97 -8.40
C LEU A 202 10.46 18.34 -9.60
N ARG A 203 10.66 17.72 -10.77
CA ARG A 203 9.81 17.94 -11.95
C ARG A 203 8.44 17.29 -11.81
N VAL A 204 8.28 16.34 -10.88
CA VAL A 204 6.98 15.73 -10.57
C VAL A 204 6.16 16.70 -9.71
N THR A 205 5.56 17.69 -10.34
CA THR A 205 4.67 18.63 -9.66
C THR A 205 3.27 18.04 -9.51
N THR A 206 2.44 18.69 -8.69
CA THR A 206 1.01 18.37 -8.57
C THR A 206 0.29 18.45 -9.91
N GLU A 207 0.70 19.36 -10.81
CA GLU A 207 0.11 19.44 -12.15
C GLU A 207 0.45 18.22 -13.01
N ILE A 208 1.68 17.70 -12.92
CA ILE A 208 2.08 16.47 -13.63
C ILE A 208 1.30 15.26 -13.09
N LEU A 209 1.10 15.19 -11.78
CA LEU A 209 0.28 14.14 -11.15
C LEU A 209 -1.19 14.23 -11.62
N ASP A 210 -1.76 15.44 -11.66
CA ASP A 210 -3.13 15.67 -12.15
C ASP A 210 -3.27 15.34 -13.64
N ALA A 211 -2.29 15.71 -14.47
CA ALA A 211 -2.26 15.33 -15.87
C ALA A 211 -2.20 13.80 -16.03
N GLY A 212 -1.38 13.11 -15.21
CA GLY A 212 -1.32 11.66 -15.18
C GLY A 212 -2.68 11.03 -14.84
N LEU A 213 -3.34 11.53 -13.80
CA LEU A 213 -4.67 11.06 -13.39
C LEU A 213 -5.74 11.34 -14.45
N SER A 214 -5.71 12.50 -15.10
CA SER A 214 -6.62 12.82 -16.21
C SER A 214 -6.46 11.86 -17.38
N VAL A 215 -5.22 11.44 -17.70
CA VAL A 215 -4.97 10.42 -18.72
C VAL A 215 -5.56 9.08 -18.31
N VAL A 216 -5.45 8.69 -17.04
CA VAL A 216 -6.04 7.42 -16.58
C VAL A 216 -7.57 7.47 -16.60
N ALA A 217 -8.17 8.57 -16.16
CA ALA A 217 -9.62 8.76 -16.17
C ALA A 217 -10.23 8.62 -17.59
N SER A 218 -9.49 9.02 -18.63
CA SER A 218 -9.92 8.88 -20.03
C SER A 218 -9.97 7.45 -20.55
N ARG A 219 -9.41 6.47 -19.83
CA ARG A 219 -9.22 5.09 -20.30
C ARG A 219 -10.32 4.12 -19.85
N ASN A 220 -11.34 4.57 -19.10
CA ASN A 220 -12.47 3.73 -18.62
C ASN A 220 -12.02 2.38 -18.02
N LEU A 221 -11.03 2.41 -17.12
CA LEU A 221 -10.55 1.20 -16.45
C LEU A 221 -11.58 0.70 -15.42
N SER A 222 -11.82 -0.62 -15.39
CA SER A 222 -12.63 -1.29 -14.36
C SER A 222 -11.84 -1.63 -13.09
N LYS A 223 -10.51 -1.57 -13.13
CA LYS A 223 -9.62 -1.93 -12.02
C LYS A 223 -9.14 -0.69 -11.26
N ALA A 224 -9.10 -0.79 -9.93
CA ALA A 224 -8.50 0.20 -9.03
C ALA A 224 -7.08 0.60 -9.48
N ILE A 225 -6.83 1.91 -9.52
CA ILE A 225 -5.58 2.49 -10.02
C ILE A 225 -4.66 2.75 -8.84
N GLY A 226 -3.48 2.14 -8.88
CA GLY A 226 -2.40 2.36 -7.91
C GLY A 226 -1.22 3.13 -8.50
N PRO A 227 -0.24 3.54 -7.66
CA PRO A 227 0.92 4.33 -8.09
C PRO A 227 1.75 3.66 -9.20
N ASN A 228 1.82 2.33 -9.19
CA ASN A 228 2.57 1.57 -10.19
C ASN A 228 2.01 1.74 -11.61
N TYR A 229 0.70 1.96 -11.74
CA TYR A 229 0.06 2.21 -13.03
C TYR A 229 0.34 3.63 -13.55
N LEU A 230 0.52 4.59 -12.64
CA LEU A 230 0.81 5.98 -12.97
C LEU A 230 2.27 6.19 -13.38
N ALA A 231 3.21 5.38 -12.88
CA ALA A 231 4.64 5.50 -13.16
C ALA A 231 5.01 5.66 -14.65
N PRO A 232 4.56 4.78 -15.58
CA PRO A 232 4.87 4.96 -17.00
C PRO A 232 4.22 6.22 -17.61
N ILE A 233 3.04 6.60 -17.14
CA ILE A 233 2.32 7.79 -17.64
C ILE A 233 3.03 9.06 -17.21
N ILE A 234 3.41 9.15 -15.94
CA ILE A 234 4.20 10.26 -15.40
C ILE A 234 5.56 10.33 -16.11
N GLY A 235 6.21 9.19 -16.36
CA GLY A 235 7.45 9.13 -17.14
C GLY A 235 7.30 9.69 -18.56
N ASP A 236 6.21 9.36 -19.26
CA ASP A 236 5.88 9.89 -20.58
C ASP A 236 5.52 11.39 -20.54
N LEU A 237 4.89 11.89 -19.47
CA LEU A 237 4.58 13.31 -19.29
C LEU A 237 5.81 14.16 -19.00
N LEU A 238 6.75 13.63 -18.22
CA LEU A 238 8.04 14.28 -17.94
C LEU A 238 8.95 14.29 -19.16
N ASN A 239 8.90 13.24 -19.98
CA ASN A 239 9.68 13.08 -21.20
C ASN A 239 8.75 12.83 -22.38
N PRO A 240 8.04 13.86 -22.87
CA PRO A 240 7.10 13.70 -23.97
C PRO A 240 7.85 13.23 -25.20
N LYS A 241 7.66 11.95 -25.56
CA LYS A 241 8.14 11.42 -26.84
C LYS A 241 7.52 12.28 -27.94
N ALA A 242 8.33 12.75 -28.87
CA ALA A 242 7.83 13.46 -30.05
C ALA A 242 6.74 12.60 -30.69
N SER A 243 5.48 13.03 -30.55
CA SER A 243 4.36 12.15 -30.86
C SER A 243 4.43 11.74 -32.33
N ALA A 244 4.07 10.49 -32.63
CA ALA A 244 3.91 10.05 -34.02
C ALA A 244 2.95 10.97 -34.81
N LYS A 245 2.03 11.65 -34.10
CA LYS A 245 1.13 12.67 -34.64
C LYS A 245 1.86 13.94 -35.08
N ALA A 246 2.89 14.39 -34.34
CA ALA A 246 3.77 15.49 -34.74
C ALA A 246 4.72 15.11 -35.89
N ARG A 247 5.14 13.83 -35.96
CA ARG A 247 5.86 13.28 -37.13
C ARG A 247 4.99 13.27 -38.39
N GLY A 248 3.72 12.84 -38.27
CA GLY A 248 2.78 12.84 -39.38
C GLY A 248 2.36 14.25 -39.84
N ALA A 249 2.22 15.20 -38.91
CA ALA A 249 1.94 16.60 -39.24
C ALA A 249 3.15 17.28 -39.92
N ARG A 250 4.38 17.08 -39.40
CA ARG A 250 5.60 17.60 -40.06
C ARG A 250 5.93 16.91 -41.38
N GLN A 251 5.57 15.64 -41.57
CA GLN A 251 5.72 14.94 -42.85
C GLN A 251 4.70 15.38 -43.90
N ARG A 252 3.51 15.86 -43.50
CA ARG A 252 2.52 16.44 -44.42
C ARG A 252 2.87 17.87 -44.87
N GLU A 253 3.68 18.58 -44.11
CA GLU A 253 4.16 19.93 -44.45
C GLU A 253 5.51 19.95 -45.18
N GLN A 254 6.21 18.81 -45.28
CA GLN A 254 7.40 18.72 -46.12
C GLN A 254 6.97 18.58 -47.59
N PRO A 255 7.37 19.50 -48.48
CA PRO A 255 7.09 19.35 -49.91
C PRO A 255 7.66 18.01 -50.37
N SER A 256 6.90 17.31 -51.20
CA SER A 256 7.31 16.00 -51.69
C SER A 256 8.69 16.09 -52.36
N ARG A 257 9.44 14.98 -52.38
CA ARG A 257 10.75 14.93 -53.06
C ARG A 257 10.65 15.38 -54.52
N GLN A 258 9.49 15.14 -55.13
CA GLN A 258 9.15 15.53 -56.49
C GLN A 258 8.95 17.05 -56.61
N GLU A 259 8.18 17.68 -55.73
CA GLU A 259 8.03 19.16 -55.69
C GLU A 259 9.34 19.87 -55.39
N THR A 260 10.18 19.29 -54.53
CA THR A 260 11.50 19.85 -54.22
C THR A 260 12.43 19.79 -55.43
N LEU A 261 12.39 18.70 -56.19
CA LEU A 261 13.12 18.54 -57.45
C LEU A 261 12.60 19.50 -58.52
N GLU A 262 11.29 19.64 -58.67
CA GLU A 262 10.67 20.57 -59.62
C GLU A 262 11.02 22.02 -59.32
N ARG A 263 10.99 22.41 -58.05
CA ARG A 263 11.38 23.76 -57.63
C ARG A 263 12.85 24.05 -57.94
N ARG A 264 13.74 23.09 -57.64
CA ARG A 264 15.17 23.22 -57.92
C ARG A 264 15.46 23.23 -59.43
N ASN A 265 14.74 22.43 -60.22
CA ASN A 265 14.86 22.43 -61.67
C ASN A 265 14.39 23.76 -62.26
N ARG A 266 13.34 24.37 -61.69
CA ARG A 266 12.84 25.68 -62.11
C ARG A 266 13.83 26.80 -61.80
N GLU A 267 14.43 26.78 -60.62
CA GLU A 267 15.48 27.75 -60.23
C GLU A 267 16.72 27.64 -61.12
N VAL A 268 17.16 26.42 -61.44
CA VAL A 268 18.28 26.20 -62.38
C VAL A 268 17.95 26.69 -63.78
N ALA A 269 16.72 26.46 -64.27
CA ALA A 269 16.29 26.96 -65.56
C ALA A 269 16.23 28.50 -65.60
N GLU A 270 15.77 29.13 -64.52
CA GLU A 270 15.75 30.59 -64.39
C GLU A 270 17.17 31.18 -64.32
N GLN A 271 18.10 30.50 -63.64
CA GLN A 271 19.49 30.94 -63.56
C GLN A 271 20.19 30.84 -64.91
N ILE A 272 19.98 29.73 -65.64
CA ILE A 272 20.48 29.57 -67.01
C ILE A 272 19.88 30.66 -67.91
N ALA A 273 18.56 30.93 -67.83
CA ALA A 273 17.93 31.97 -68.65
C ALA A 273 18.49 33.37 -68.36
N ARG A 274 18.83 33.69 -67.11
CA ARG A 274 19.50 34.95 -66.73
C ARG A 274 20.92 35.03 -67.30
N GLU A 275 21.71 33.96 -67.16
CA GLU A 275 23.06 33.90 -67.73
C GLU A 275 23.06 34.03 -69.26
N TYR A 276 22.05 33.47 -69.95
CA TYR A 276 21.90 33.65 -71.39
C TYR A 276 21.45 35.06 -71.81
N GLN A 277 20.71 35.79 -70.96
CA GLN A 277 20.35 37.18 -71.21
C GLN A 277 21.54 38.12 -70.99
N ASP A 278 22.36 37.85 -69.97
CA ASP A 278 23.57 38.62 -69.68
C ASP A 278 24.70 38.37 -70.71
N ALA A 279 24.72 37.21 -71.37
CA ALA A 279 25.70 36.88 -72.42
C ALA A 279 25.35 37.44 -73.81
N ASN A 280 24.15 38.00 -74.00
CA ASN A 280 23.64 38.51 -75.28
C ASN A 280 23.41 40.04 -75.27
N HIS A 281 23.99 40.76 -74.31
CA HIS A 281 24.16 42.22 -74.28
C HIS A 281 25.66 42.57 -74.33
#